data_AF-A0A2K8T8E6-F1
#
_entry.id   AF-A0A2K8T8E6-F1
#
_cell.length_a   1.000
_cell.length_b   1.000
_cell.length_c   1.000
_cell.angle_alpha   90.00
_cell.angle_beta   90.00
_cell.angle_gamma   90.00
#
_symmetry.space_group_name_H-M   'P 1'
#
loop_
_entity.id
_entity.type
_entity.pdbx_description
1 polymer ?
#
loop_
_entity_poly.entity_id
_entity_poly.type
_entity_poly.pdbx_seq_one_letter_code
_entity_poly.pdbx_strand_id
1 'polypeptide(L)'
;MNCYSSRFALINIWRAIAPVYKSPLAVCNAFSIAPTDLVATDIVYRDYVGETYLITYNPTHQWFYFPQMQPSEALLFKCFDSAIDGRARFAAHTGFDDPTSPPDAPARESIELRTLVFYPT
;
A
#
# COMPACT_ATOMS: atom_id res chain seq x y z
N MET A 1 20.64 20.73 -4.05
CA MET A 1 19.31 20.75 -4.70
C MET A 1 18.27 20.90 -3.61
N ASN A 2 17.47 21.96 -3.66
CA ASN A 2 16.43 22.23 -2.65
C ASN A 2 15.18 21.42 -3.03
N CYS A 3 15.07 20.18 -2.54
CA CYS A 3 14.07 19.20 -2.97
C CYS A 3 12.64 19.48 -2.45
N TYR A 4 12.45 20.50 -1.61
CA TYR A 4 11.17 20.78 -0.93
C TYR A 4 10.16 21.58 -1.77
N SER A 5 10.55 22.12 -2.93
CA SER A 5 9.66 22.95 -3.77
C SER A 5 9.03 22.19 -4.94
N SER A 6 9.33 20.89 -5.09
CA SER A 6 8.85 20.07 -6.19
C SER A 6 7.96 18.96 -5.67
N ARG A 7 6.92 18.59 -6.43
CA ARG A 7 6.02 17.48 -6.09
C ARG A 7 6.84 16.20 -5.88
N PHE A 8 6.56 15.49 -4.79
CA PHE A 8 7.08 14.16 -4.52
C PHE A 8 5.97 13.16 -4.19
N ALA A 9 6.26 11.87 -4.35
CA ALA A 9 5.37 10.76 -4.00
C ALA A 9 6.14 9.60 -3.35
N LEU A 10 5.45 8.83 -2.52
CA LEU A 10 5.91 7.53 -2.05
C LEU A 10 5.19 6.44 -2.83
N ILE A 11 5.93 5.65 -3.60
CA ILE A 11 5.40 4.53 -4.37
C ILE A 11 6.02 3.25 -3.85
N ASN A 12 5.18 2.31 -3.46
CA ASN A 12 5.61 0.97 -3.11
C ASN A 12 5.62 0.10 -4.36
N ILE A 13 6.67 -0.71 -4.49
CA ILE A 13 6.77 -1.82 -5.43
C ILE A 13 6.69 -3.09 -4.61
N TRP A 14 5.68 -3.91 -4.86
CA TRP A 14 5.50 -5.17 -4.18
C TRP A 14 5.63 -6.32 -5.17
N ARG A 15 6.53 -7.25 -4.89
CA ARG A 15 6.85 -8.36 -5.78
C ARG A 15 6.89 -9.67 -5.00
N ALA A 16 6.33 -10.70 -5.61
CA ALA A 16 6.41 -12.07 -5.12
C ALA A 16 7.84 -12.63 -5.25
N ILE A 17 8.31 -13.38 -4.25
CA ILE A 17 9.56 -14.17 -4.32
C ILE A 17 9.25 -15.57 -4.84
N ALA A 18 8.11 -16.13 -4.40
CA ALA A 18 7.52 -17.38 -4.88
C ALA A 18 6.02 -17.14 -5.20
N PRO A 19 5.37 -18.00 -5.99
CA PRO A 19 3.95 -17.84 -6.32
C PRO A 19 3.06 -17.66 -5.07
N VAL A 20 2.15 -16.68 -5.11
CA VAL A 20 1.35 -16.28 -3.94
C VAL A 20 0.03 -17.04 -3.87
N TYR A 21 -0.07 -17.99 -2.96
CA TYR A 21 -1.31 -18.78 -2.75
C TYR A 21 -2.08 -18.42 -1.48
N LYS A 22 -1.42 -17.73 -0.54
CA LYS A 22 -1.98 -17.34 0.75
C LYS A 22 -1.70 -15.86 1.00
N SER A 23 -2.60 -15.19 1.70
CA SER A 23 -2.46 -13.78 2.08
C SER A 23 -2.16 -12.84 0.90
N PRO A 24 -2.88 -12.90 -0.23
CA PRO A 24 -2.60 -12.03 -1.37
C PRO A 24 -2.68 -10.55 -0.97
N LEU A 25 -1.93 -9.71 -1.69
CA LEU A 25 -1.95 -8.27 -1.42
C LEU A 25 -3.23 -7.66 -1.98
N ALA A 26 -4.00 -7.02 -1.10
CA ALA A 26 -5.12 -6.17 -1.45
C ALA A 26 -4.71 -4.69 -1.37
N VAL A 27 -5.25 -3.89 -2.28
CA VAL A 27 -5.11 -2.43 -2.35
C VAL A 27 -6.50 -1.82 -2.47
N CYS A 28 -6.79 -0.81 -1.66
CA CYS A 28 -8.08 -0.11 -1.71
C CYS A 28 -8.01 1.05 -2.70
N ASN A 29 -9.09 1.24 -3.46
CA ASN A 29 -9.27 2.43 -4.29
C ASN A 29 -9.24 3.68 -3.42
N ALA A 30 -8.26 4.55 -3.65
CA ALA A 30 -8.07 5.80 -2.93
C ALA A 30 -9.31 6.69 -2.90
N PHE A 31 -10.14 6.66 -3.94
CA PHE A 31 -11.36 7.46 -4.04
C PHE A 31 -12.54 6.89 -3.25
N SER A 32 -12.44 5.65 -2.78
CA SER A 32 -13.44 5.02 -1.91
C SER A 32 -13.13 5.21 -0.43
N ILE A 33 -11.95 5.72 -0.08
CA ILE A 33 -11.53 6.01 1.30
C ILE A 33 -11.96 7.43 1.65
N ALA A 34 -12.87 7.57 2.60
CA ALA A 34 -13.27 8.89 3.09
C ALA A 34 -12.17 9.47 4.00
N PRO A 35 -12.00 10.81 4.08
CA PRO A 35 -11.06 11.41 5.03
C PRO A 35 -11.32 11.00 6.49
N THR A 36 -12.58 10.73 6.84
CA THR A 36 -13.00 10.24 8.16
C THR A 36 -12.57 8.81 8.47
N ASP A 37 -12.18 8.04 7.45
CA ASP A 37 -11.71 6.67 7.63
C ASP A 37 -10.22 6.63 8.03
N LEU A 38 -9.50 7.75 7.91
CA LEU A 38 -8.07 7.88 8.19
C LEU A 38 -7.85 8.27 9.66
N VAL A 39 -7.17 7.41 10.41
CA VAL A 39 -6.83 7.62 11.82
C VAL A 39 -5.33 7.82 11.94
N ALA A 40 -4.91 9.07 12.20
CA ALA A 40 -3.50 9.37 12.46
C ALA A 40 -3.02 8.57 13.67
N THR A 41 -1.92 7.85 13.50
CA THR A 41 -1.40 6.90 14.47
C THR A 41 0.11 7.00 14.53
N ASP A 42 0.64 7.13 15.74
CA ASP A 42 2.09 7.14 15.95
C ASP A 42 2.66 5.72 15.87
N ILE A 43 3.76 5.59 15.14
CA ILE A 43 4.63 4.42 15.18
C ILE A 43 5.81 4.76 16.10
N VAL A 44 5.76 4.22 17.32
CA VAL A 44 6.76 4.47 18.35
C VAL A 44 7.76 3.31 18.42
N TYR A 45 8.99 3.57 18.02
CA TYR A 45 10.15 2.72 18.28
C TYR A 45 11.05 3.38 19.33
N ARG A 46 12.03 2.63 19.85
CA ARG A 46 12.95 3.12 20.91
C ARG A 46 13.60 4.46 20.56
N ASP A 47 14.04 4.63 19.31
CA ASP A 47 14.84 5.77 18.86
C ASP A 47 14.13 6.62 17.78
N TYR A 48 12.85 6.35 17.51
CA TYR A 48 12.10 7.00 16.44
C TYR A 48 10.60 7.04 16.74
N VAL A 49 10.00 8.20 16.53
CA VAL A 49 8.54 8.36 16.46
C VAL A 49 8.20 8.79 15.03
N GLY A 50 7.44 7.96 14.33
CA GLY A 50 6.88 8.28 13.03
C GLY A 50 5.37 8.37 13.10
N GLU A 51 4.76 8.81 12.00
CA GLU A 51 3.31 8.88 11.85
C GLU A 51 2.87 8.03 10.66
N THR A 52 1.75 7.32 10.82
CA THR A 52 1.04 6.63 9.74
C THR A 52 -0.45 6.88 9.87
N TYR A 53 -1.20 6.63 8.80
CA TYR A 53 -2.65 6.46 8.90
C TYR A 53 -2.99 4.99 9.04
N LEU A 54 -3.76 4.65 10.07
CA LEU A 54 -4.58 3.44 10.07
C LEU A 54 -5.92 3.75 9.41
N ILE A 55 -6.58 2.71 8.91
CA ILE A 55 -7.81 2.85 8.14
C ILE A 55 -8.91 2.05 8.81
N THR A 56 -10.01 2.72 9.15
CA THR A 56 -11.17 2.07 9.77
C THR A 56 -12.02 1.35 8.73
N TYR A 57 -12.78 0.34 9.17
CA TYR A 57 -13.74 -0.34 8.31
C TYR A 57 -14.79 0.65 7.77
N ASN A 58 -15.03 0.56 6.47
CA ASN A 58 -16.14 1.23 5.82
C ASN A 58 -16.66 0.32 4.67
N PRO A 59 -17.97 -0.02 4.64
CA PRO A 59 -18.53 -0.90 3.61
C PRO A 59 -18.45 -0.33 2.19
N THR A 60 -18.18 0.97 2.03
CA THR A 60 -18.03 1.59 0.71
C THR A 60 -16.62 1.42 0.12
N HIS A 61 -15.66 0.90 0.89
CA HIS A 61 -14.30 0.65 0.41
C HIS A 61 -14.31 -0.35 -0.75
N GLN A 62 -13.65 0.03 -1.83
CA GLN A 62 -13.49 -0.82 -3.00
C GLN A 62 -12.10 -1.44 -2.99
N TRP A 63 -12.02 -2.68 -2.53
CA TRP A 63 -10.78 -3.45 -2.46
C TRP A 63 -10.55 -4.25 -3.73
N PHE A 64 -9.32 -4.18 -4.23
CA PHE A 64 -8.82 -4.98 -5.33
C PHE A 64 -7.65 -5.81 -4.82
N TYR A 65 -7.50 -7.04 -5.30
CA TYR A 65 -6.37 -7.88 -4.93
C TYR A 65 -5.84 -8.62 -6.14
N PHE A 66 -4.59 -9.06 -6.06
CA PHE A 66 -3.90 -9.77 -7.13
C PHE A 66 -3.55 -11.19 -6.66
N PRO A 67 -4.47 -12.16 -6.84
CA PRO A 67 -4.25 -13.53 -6.42
C PRO A 67 -3.21 -14.22 -7.32
N GLN A 68 -2.53 -15.24 -6.79
CA GLN A 68 -1.62 -16.09 -7.58
C GLN A 68 -0.48 -15.32 -8.27
N MET A 69 -0.04 -14.20 -7.68
CA MET A 69 1.08 -13.42 -8.21
C MET A 69 2.32 -14.29 -8.42
N GLN A 70 2.89 -14.23 -9.61
CA GLN A 70 4.13 -14.92 -9.98
C GLN A 70 5.37 -14.08 -9.65
N PRO A 71 6.55 -14.70 -9.47
CA PRO A 71 7.79 -13.95 -9.18
C PRO A 71 8.24 -12.95 -10.25
N SER A 72 7.71 -13.08 -11.47
CA SER A 72 7.93 -12.17 -12.61
C SER A 72 6.98 -10.97 -12.61
N GLU A 73 6.03 -10.90 -11.67
CA GLU A 73 5.01 -9.85 -11.59
C GLU A 73 5.28 -8.94 -10.39
N ALA A 74 4.85 -7.69 -10.50
CA ALA A 74 4.93 -6.73 -9.42
C ALA A 74 3.72 -5.80 -9.44
N LEU A 75 3.24 -5.42 -8.26
CA LEU A 75 2.28 -4.34 -8.07
C LEU A 75 3.01 -3.06 -7.72
N LEU A 76 2.59 -1.97 -8.36
CA LEU A 76 3.00 -0.62 -8.00
C LEU A 76 1.78 0.12 -7.50
N PHE A 77 1.87 0.67 -6.29
CA PHE A 77 0.80 1.46 -5.72
C PHE A 77 1.35 2.62 -4.90
N LYS A 78 0.55 3.68 -4.81
CA LYS A 78 0.96 4.93 -4.17
C LYS A 78 0.56 4.92 -2.70
N CYS A 79 1.54 5.12 -1.82
CA CYS A 79 1.29 5.33 -0.41
C CYS A 79 1.07 6.81 -0.06
N PHE A 80 1.72 7.71 -0.80
CA PHE A 80 1.58 9.15 -0.61
C PHE A 80 1.80 9.93 -1.91
N ASP A 81 1.05 11.02 -2.10
CA ASP A 81 1.35 12.10 -3.05
C ASP A 81 1.26 13.45 -2.34
N SER A 82 2.27 14.29 -2.53
CA SER A 82 2.26 15.68 -2.03
C SER A 82 1.29 16.58 -2.79
N ALA A 83 0.88 16.22 -4.01
CA ALA A 83 -0.09 17.01 -4.79
C ALA A 83 -1.51 16.93 -4.20
N ILE A 84 -2.23 18.07 -4.23
CA ILE A 84 -3.59 18.24 -3.68
C ILE A 84 -4.58 18.68 -4.80
N ASP A 85 -4.43 18.12 -5.98
CA ASP A 85 -5.19 18.47 -7.19
C ASP A 85 -6.27 17.43 -7.55
N GLY A 86 -6.77 16.72 -6.54
CA GLY A 86 -7.83 15.72 -6.68
C GLY A 86 -7.35 14.34 -7.15
N ARG A 87 -6.05 14.13 -7.39
CA ARG A 87 -5.52 12.78 -7.67
C ARG A 87 -5.54 11.88 -6.43
N ALA A 88 -5.43 10.57 -6.64
CA ALA A 88 -5.22 9.61 -5.55
C ALA A 88 -3.92 9.95 -4.78
N ARG A 89 -4.06 10.23 -3.47
CA ARG A 89 -2.94 10.58 -2.59
C ARG A 89 -2.50 9.41 -1.72
N PHE A 90 -3.44 8.65 -1.16
CA PHE A 90 -3.19 7.55 -0.24
C PHE A 90 -3.93 6.31 -0.73
N ALA A 91 -3.28 5.15 -0.71
CA ALA A 91 -3.93 3.87 -0.94
C ALA A 91 -3.67 2.92 0.23
N ALA A 92 -4.75 2.46 0.86
CA ALA A 92 -4.69 1.38 1.82
C ALA A 92 -4.17 0.11 1.14
N HIS A 93 -3.37 -0.68 1.85
CA HIS A 93 -3.02 -2.01 1.39
C HIS A 93 -2.83 -2.95 2.58
N THR A 94 -3.15 -4.22 2.39
CA THR A 94 -3.02 -5.24 3.42
C THR A 94 -2.95 -6.63 2.79
N GLY A 95 -2.39 -7.61 3.51
CA GLY A 95 -2.73 -9.01 3.26
C GLY A 95 -4.08 -9.34 3.90
N PHE A 96 -4.78 -10.35 3.39
CA PHE A 96 -6.02 -10.86 3.99
C PHE A 96 -6.11 -12.37 3.89
N ASP A 97 -6.90 -13.00 4.75
CA ASP A 97 -7.15 -14.43 4.66
C ASP A 97 -8.10 -14.71 3.49
N ASP A 98 -7.55 -15.16 2.37
CA ASP A 98 -8.31 -15.51 1.17
C ASP A 98 -9.00 -16.88 1.38
N PRO A 99 -10.35 -16.94 1.40
CA PRO A 99 -11.09 -18.18 1.63
C PRO A 99 -10.91 -19.21 0.51
N THR A 100 -10.34 -18.81 -0.63
CA THR A 100 -10.02 -19.70 -1.76
C THR A 100 -8.62 -20.30 -1.67
N SER A 101 -7.81 -19.89 -0.67
CA SER A 101 -6.48 -20.46 -0.45
C SER A 101 -6.56 -21.95 -0.11
N PRO A 102 -5.74 -22.82 -0.71
CA PRO A 102 -5.61 -24.20 -0.28
C PRO A 102 -5.29 -24.32 1.22
N PRO A 103 -5.83 -25.32 1.94
CA PRO A 103 -5.57 -25.50 3.37
C PRO A 103 -4.08 -25.64 3.73
N ASP A 104 -3.30 -26.22 2.81
CA ASP A 104 -1.86 -26.48 2.89
C ASP A 104 -1.03 -25.49 2.06
N ALA A 105 -1.62 -24.36 1.64
CA ALA A 105 -0.93 -23.34 0.87
C ALA A 105 0.32 -22.84 1.62
N PRO A 106 1.47 -22.71 0.93
CA PRO A 106 2.69 -22.19 1.54
C PRO A 106 2.48 -20.75 2.01
N ALA A 107 3.25 -20.35 3.03
CA ALA A 107 3.26 -18.97 3.48
C ALA A 107 3.75 -18.04 2.36
N ARG A 108 3.18 -16.84 2.30
CA ARG A 108 3.55 -15.84 1.30
C ARG A 108 4.98 -15.36 1.51
N GLU A 109 5.78 -15.42 0.46
CA GLU A 109 7.11 -14.83 0.40
C GLU A 109 7.12 -13.68 -0.62
N SER A 110 7.42 -12.48 -0.14
CA SER A 110 7.36 -11.26 -0.95
C SER A 110 8.32 -10.20 -0.45
N ILE A 111 8.68 -9.28 -1.33
CA ILE A 111 9.46 -8.10 -0.99
C ILE A 111 8.67 -6.83 -1.30
N GLU A 112 8.71 -5.87 -0.38
CA GLU A 112 8.22 -4.51 -0.57
C GLU A 112 9.43 -3.57 -0.67
N LEU A 113 9.46 -2.76 -1.71
CA LEU A 113 10.40 -1.65 -1.87
C LEU A 113 9.63 -0.35 -1.81
N ARG A 114 10.04 0.55 -0.91
CA ARG A 114 9.48 1.90 -0.81
C ARG A 114 10.36 2.88 -1.56
N THR A 115 9.78 3.54 -2.56
CA THR A 115 10.49 4.48 -3.41
C THR A 115 10.00 5.90 -3.15
N LEU A 116 10.95 6.83 -3.01
CA LEU A 116 10.68 8.26 -2.96
C LEU A 116 10.91 8.83 -4.36
N VAL A 117 9.84 9.31 -4.98
CA VAL A 117 9.83 9.81 -6.36
C VAL A 117 9.72 11.34 -6.34
N PHE A 118 10.64 12.03 -7.00
CA PHE A 118 10.58 13.49 -7.20
C PHE A 118 10.19 13.77 -8.65
N TYR A 119 9.18 14.61 -8.84
CA TYR A 119 8.74 15.03 -10.16
C TYR A 119 9.42 16.35 -10.55
N PRO A 120 9.85 16.52 -11.80
CA PRO A 120 10.31 17.81 -12.29
C PRO A 120 9.16 18.83 -12.22
N THR A 121 9.51 20.09 -11.97
CA THR A 121 8.65 21.26 -12.10
C THR A 121 8.40 21.62 -13.55
#